data_AF-A0A373Q9U2-F1
#
_entry.id   AF-A0A373Q9U2-F1
#
_cell.length_a   1.000
_cell.length_b   1.000
_cell.length_c   1.000
_cell.angle_alpha   90.00
_cell.angle_beta   90.00
_cell.angle_gamma   90.00
#
_symmetry.space_group_name_H-M   'P 1'
#
loop_
_entity.id
_entity.type
_entity.pdbx_description
1 polymer ?
#
loop_
_entity_poly.entity_id
_entity_poly.type
_entity_poly.pdbx_seq_one_letter_code
_entity_poly.pdbx_strand_id
1 'polypeptide(L)'
;MNYGTLAKMKKEFDTYTNANKQHIIYNFNMLKAEGLTDAIIEQLKERIYMDDDALPTKRETYLNQAVDTVNNCLLYINVFFKVVNVYNAKTGKRLYIYKEVIGYEISKYLFNRNGVIPGNACPDEVITKGSIRHPYYNRVIEDAEI
;
A
#
# COMPACT_ATOMS: atom_id res chain seq x y z
N MET A 1 4.52 -3.08 -16.87
CA MET A 1 5.68 -2.59 -16.10
C MET A 1 6.84 -3.54 -16.34
N ASN A 2 8.06 -3.04 -16.56
CA ASN A 2 9.23 -3.91 -16.71
C ASN A 2 9.89 -4.15 -15.35
N TYR A 3 9.81 -5.37 -14.84
CA TYR A 3 10.38 -5.75 -13.54
C TYR A 3 11.90 -5.85 -13.64
N GLY A 4 12.61 -4.88 -13.06
CA GLY A 4 14.06 -4.82 -13.07
C GLY A 4 14.72 -5.68 -12.00
N THR A 5 16.06 -5.61 -11.94
CA THR A 5 16.84 -6.22 -10.85
C THR A 5 16.44 -5.61 -9.49
N LEU A 6 16.61 -6.38 -8.40
CA LEU A 6 16.34 -5.91 -7.04
C LEU A 6 17.05 -4.58 -6.72
N ALA A 7 18.31 -4.44 -7.16
CA ALA A 7 19.10 -3.23 -6.92
C ALA A 7 18.53 -2.00 -7.64
N LYS A 8 17.98 -2.15 -8.85
CA LYS A 8 17.34 -1.07 -9.58
C LYS A 8 16.04 -0.65 -8.88
N MET A 9 15.20 -1.65 -8.57
CA MET A 9 13.89 -1.41 -7.97
C MET A 9 13.99 -0.75 -6.58
N LYS A 10 14.99 -1.11 -5.77
CA LYS A 10 15.28 -0.46 -4.47
C LYS A 10 15.61 1.03 -4.55
N LYS A 11 16.07 1.53 -5.70
CA LYS A 11 16.37 2.96 -5.88
C LYS A 11 15.15 3.77 -6.28
N GLU A 12 14.16 3.12 -6.90
CA GLU A 12 12.99 3.78 -7.47
C GLU A 12 11.77 3.73 -6.53
N PHE A 13 11.72 2.74 -5.63
CA PHE A 13 10.54 2.43 -4.85
C PHE A 13 10.84 2.14 -3.37
N ASP A 14 9.81 2.31 -2.56
CA ASP A 14 9.84 1.95 -1.14
C ASP A 14 10.12 0.46 -0.97
N THR A 15 11.00 0.11 -0.03
CA THR A 15 11.41 -1.27 0.19
C THR A 15 11.33 -1.64 1.65
N TYR A 16 10.79 -2.83 1.91
CA TYR A 16 10.78 -3.49 3.21
C TYR A 16 11.46 -4.85 3.10
N THR A 17 12.17 -5.26 4.15
CA THR A 17 12.68 -6.63 4.28
C THR A 17 12.14 -7.21 5.56
N ASN A 18 11.35 -8.28 5.45
CA ASN A 18 10.73 -8.90 6.61
C ASN A 18 11.72 -9.78 7.38
N ALA A 19 11.29 -10.31 8.53
CA ALA A 19 12.11 -11.18 9.38
C ALA A 19 12.65 -12.42 8.63
N ASN A 20 11.90 -12.91 7.62
CA ASN A 20 12.27 -14.04 6.76
C ASN A 20 13.23 -13.68 5.62
N LYS A 21 13.83 -12.48 5.63
CA LYS A 21 14.73 -11.96 4.59
C LYS A 21 14.08 -11.88 3.20
N GLN A 22 12.76 -11.81 3.14
CA GLN A 22 12.04 -11.59 1.90
C GLN A 22 12.01 -10.09 1.62
N HIS A 23 12.39 -9.69 0.41
CA HIS A 23 12.33 -8.30 -0.03
C HIS A 23 10.95 -8.01 -0.62
N ILE A 24 10.31 -6.94 -0.15
CA ILE A 24 9.04 -6.44 -0.64
C ILE A 24 9.25 -5.01 -1.14
N ILE A 25 8.77 -4.73 -2.33
CA ILE A 25 8.86 -3.42 -2.98
C ILE A 25 7.46 -2.87 -3.17
N TYR A 26 7.23 -1.64 -2.71
CA TYR A 26 5.92 -0.99 -2.76
C TYR A 26 5.94 0.19 -3.71
N ASN A 27 4.89 0.29 -4.52
CA ASN A 27 4.60 1.44 -5.35
C ASN A 27 3.34 2.15 -4.83
N PHE A 28 3.56 3.25 -4.12
CA PHE A 28 2.53 4.13 -3.57
C PHE A 28 2.20 5.34 -4.47
N ASN A 29 2.69 5.38 -5.71
CA ASN A 29 2.56 6.55 -6.57
C ASN A 29 1.09 6.96 -6.79
N MET A 30 0.18 5.99 -6.82
CA MET A 30 -1.26 6.27 -6.91
C MET A 30 -1.77 7.08 -5.72
N LEU A 31 -1.31 6.83 -4.50
CA LEU A 31 -1.71 7.60 -3.32
C LEU A 31 -1.17 9.04 -3.38
N LYS A 32 0.06 9.21 -3.89
CA LYS A 32 0.70 10.54 -4.05
C LYS A 32 -0.01 11.40 -5.10
N ALA A 33 -0.41 10.80 -6.22
CA ALA A 33 -1.13 11.50 -7.29
C ALA A 33 -2.47 12.10 -6.82
N GLU A 34 -2.97 11.63 -5.69
CA GLU A 34 -4.29 11.95 -5.15
C GLU A 34 -4.22 12.98 -4.03
N GLY A 35 -3.03 13.56 -3.85
CA GLY A 35 -2.81 14.64 -2.88
C GLY A 35 -2.68 14.16 -1.44
N LEU A 36 -2.57 12.84 -1.19
CA LEU A 36 -2.16 12.38 0.14
C LEU A 36 -0.72 12.85 0.39
N THR A 37 -0.53 13.52 1.51
CA THR A 37 0.78 14.03 1.91
C THR A 37 1.72 12.88 2.24
N ASP A 38 3.03 13.10 2.09
CA ASP A 38 4.02 12.08 2.46
C ASP A 38 3.87 11.66 3.93
N ALA A 39 3.50 12.58 4.83
CA ALA A 39 3.26 12.27 6.25
C ALA A 39 2.10 11.29 6.47
N ILE A 40 1.03 11.38 5.67
CA ILE A 40 -0.08 10.41 5.71
C ILE A 40 0.41 9.07 5.18
N ILE A 41 1.15 9.08 4.07
CA ILE A 41 1.67 7.86 3.45
C ILE A 41 2.64 7.12 4.39
N GLU A 42 3.49 7.82 5.14
CA GLU A 42 4.37 7.21 6.14
C GLU A 42 3.57 6.52 7.26
N GLN A 43 2.49 7.13 7.77
CA GLN A 43 1.61 6.48 8.75
C GLN A 43 0.99 5.18 8.18
N LEU A 44 0.65 5.17 6.89
CA LEU A 44 0.14 3.96 6.23
C LEU A 44 1.20 2.87 6.12
N LYS A 45 2.45 3.23 5.80
CA LYS A 45 3.56 2.29 5.61
C LYS A 45 3.83 1.48 6.86
N GLU A 46 3.89 2.11 8.04
CA GLU A 46 4.17 1.42 9.31
C GLU A 46 3.22 0.22 9.52
N ARG A 47 1.93 0.44 9.28
CA ARG A 47 0.92 -0.59 9.50
C ARG A 47 0.88 -1.64 8.39
N ILE A 48 1.10 -1.25 7.14
CA ILE A 48 1.24 -2.18 6.01
C ILE A 48 2.43 -3.12 6.24
N TYR A 49 3.57 -2.59 6.68
CA TYR A 49 4.78 -3.37 6.89
C TYR A 49 4.64 -4.36 8.06
N MET A 50 4.03 -3.93 9.17
CA MET A 50 3.73 -4.81 10.30
C MET A 50 2.86 -6.01 9.88
N ASP A 51 1.84 -5.75 9.07
CA ASP A 51 0.94 -6.80 8.56
C ASP A 51 1.64 -7.76 7.58
N ASP A 52 2.60 -7.25 6.79
CA ASP A 52 3.36 -8.05 5.81
C ASP A 52 4.52 -8.85 6.38
N ASP A 53 4.94 -8.58 7.62
CA ASP A 53 5.88 -9.46 8.31
C ASP A 53 5.28 -10.87 8.51
N ALA A 54 3.95 -10.96 8.70
CA ALA A 54 3.24 -12.21 8.90
C ALA A 54 2.83 -12.92 7.60
N LEU A 55 2.25 -12.19 6.61
CA LEU A 55 1.62 -12.80 5.42
C LEU A 55 1.83 -11.99 4.12
N PRO A 56 3.08 -11.84 3.65
CA PRO A 56 3.43 -10.88 2.60
C PRO A 56 2.84 -11.16 1.23
N THR A 57 2.46 -12.41 0.93
CA THR A 57 1.92 -12.80 -0.40
C THR A 57 0.40 -12.93 -0.44
N LYS A 58 -0.29 -12.90 0.71
CA LYS A 58 -1.73 -13.18 0.77
C LYS A 58 -2.58 -11.93 0.93
N ARG A 59 -2.00 -10.84 1.44
CA ARG A 59 -2.75 -9.64 1.78
C ARG A 59 -2.67 -8.61 0.65
N GLU A 60 -3.86 -8.33 0.10
CA GLU A 60 -4.10 -7.43 -1.02
C GLU A 60 -4.90 -6.20 -0.60
N THR A 61 -5.35 -6.17 0.66
CA THR A 61 -6.14 -5.07 1.21
C THR A 61 -5.70 -4.76 2.64
N TYR A 62 -5.55 -3.48 2.92
CA TYR A 62 -5.17 -2.97 4.23
C TYR A 62 -6.13 -1.86 4.62
N LEU A 63 -6.80 -2.05 5.76
CA LEU A 63 -7.53 -0.99 6.42
C LEU A 63 -6.59 -0.30 7.40
N ASN A 64 -6.35 0.98 7.15
CA ASN A 64 -5.48 1.81 7.96
C ASN A 64 -6.21 3.05 8.46
N GLN A 65 -5.61 3.69 9.45
CA GLN A 65 -6.01 4.99 9.94
C GLN A 65 -4.82 5.92 9.83
N ALA A 66 -5.06 7.16 9.42
CA ALA A 66 -4.06 8.22 9.42
C ALA A 66 -4.69 9.52 9.94
N VAL A 67 -3.94 10.26 10.74
CA VAL A 67 -4.35 11.60 11.19
C VAL A 67 -3.72 12.63 10.27
N ASP A 68 -4.56 13.46 9.66
CA ASP A 68 -4.14 14.64 8.92
C ASP A 68 -4.26 15.86 9.83
N THR A 69 -3.13 16.30 10.36
CA THR A 69 -3.04 17.45 11.27
C THR A 69 -3.21 18.78 10.55
N VAL A 70 -3.01 18.84 9.23
CA VAL A 70 -3.17 20.05 8.42
C VAL A 70 -4.66 20.33 8.18
N ASN A 71 -5.41 19.29 7.83
CA ASN A 71 -6.85 19.37 7.60
C ASN A 71 -7.70 19.08 8.84
N ASN A 72 -7.05 18.82 10.00
CA ASN A 72 -7.69 18.50 11.28
C ASN A 72 -8.74 17.39 11.13
N CYS A 73 -8.36 16.27 10.51
CA CYS A 73 -9.24 15.14 10.29
C CYS A 73 -8.56 13.78 10.55
N LEU A 74 -9.39 12.77 10.77
CA LEU A 74 -9.00 11.36 10.71
C LEU A 74 -9.41 10.77 9.36
N LEU A 75 -8.52 9.99 8.79
CA LEU A 75 -8.74 9.26 7.56
C LEU A 75 -8.78 7.76 7.87
N TYR A 76 -9.84 7.09 7.43
CA TYR A 76 -9.86 5.64 7.31
C TYR A 76 -9.54 5.29 5.86
N ILE A 77 -8.47 4.54 5.65
CA ILE A 77 -7.91 4.32 4.31
C ILE A 77 -7.85 2.83 4.05
N ASN A 78 -8.69 2.36 3.12
CA ASN A 78 -8.60 1.04 2.53
C ASN A 78 -7.69 1.12 1.30
N VAL A 79 -6.56 0.42 1.31
CA VAL A 79 -5.61 0.38 0.18
C VAL A 79 -5.64 -1.00 -0.47
N PHE A 80 -5.77 -1.05 -1.79
CA PHE A 80 -5.80 -2.27 -2.57
C PHE A 80 -4.51 -2.43 -3.39
N PHE A 81 -3.88 -3.60 -3.26
CA PHE A 81 -2.63 -3.92 -3.91
C PHE A 81 -2.79 -5.01 -4.98
N LYS A 82 -2.14 -4.80 -6.13
CA LYS A 82 -1.70 -5.88 -7.00
C LYS A 82 -0.41 -6.45 -6.43
N VAL A 83 -0.34 -7.78 -6.29
CA VAL A 83 0.81 -8.49 -5.74
C VAL A 83 1.46 -9.34 -6.82
N VAL A 84 2.74 -9.10 -7.08
CA VAL A 84 3.51 -9.82 -8.10
C VAL A 84 4.73 -10.45 -7.46
N ASN A 85 4.90 -11.77 -7.62
CA ASN A 85 6.14 -12.43 -7.22
C ASN A 85 7.09 -12.41 -8.41
N VAL A 86 8.27 -11.80 -8.22
CA VAL A 86 9.26 -11.64 -9.29
C VAL A 86 10.40 -12.65 -9.10
N TYR A 87 10.67 -13.41 -10.15
CA TYR A 87 11.69 -14.46 -10.16
C TYR A 87 12.82 -14.15 -11.13
N ASN A 88 14.00 -14.71 -10.85
CA ASN A 88 15.10 -14.71 -11.80
C ASN A 88 14.87 -15.82 -12.83
N ALA A 89 14.73 -15.45 -14.11
CA ALA A 89 14.40 -16.40 -15.18
C ALA A 89 15.40 -17.57 -15.33
N LYS A 90 16.69 -17.33 -15.07
CA LYS A 90 17.74 -18.36 -15.23
C LYS A 90 17.79 -19.37 -14.09
N THR A 91 17.54 -18.91 -12.86
CA THR A 91 17.75 -19.72 -11.65
C THR A 91 16.44 -20.16 -10.99
N GLY A 92 15.31 -19.57 -11.38
CA GLY A 92 14.01 -19.78 -10.74
C GLY A 92 13.93 -19.24 -9.31
N LYS A 93 14.97 -18.54 -8.81
CA LYS A 93 14.98 -17.98 -7.45
C LYS A 93 14.14 -16.71 -7.40
N ARG A 94 13.23 -16.63 -6.41
CA ARG A 94 12.47 -15.40 -6.16
C ARG A 94 13.41 -14.26 -5.74
N LEU A 95 13.29 -13.13 -6.41
CA LEU A 95 14.07 -11.93 -6.16
C LEU A 95 13.40 -11.05 -5.12
N TYR A 96 12.11 -10.75 -5.31
CA TYR A 96 11.30 -9.92 -4.44
C TYR A 96 9.80 -10.11 -4.70
N ILE A 97 8.99 -9.54 -3.82
CA ILE A 97 7.54 -9.37 -3.99
C ILE A 97 7.32 -7.90 -4.34
N TYR A 98 6.63 -7.63 -5.45
CA TYR A 98 6.25 -6.28 -5.85
C TYR A 98 4.77 -6.05 -5.51
N LYS A 99 4.48 -4.94 -4.85
CA LYS A 99 3.14 -4.52 -4.45
C LYS A 99 2.84 -3.15 -5.01
N GLU A 100 1.84 -3.06 -5.86
CA GLU A 100 1.42 -1.80 -6.49
C GLU A 100 0.03 -1.42 -6.01
N VAL A 101 -0.13 -0.19 -5.52
CA VAL A 101 -1.46 0.34 -5.21
C VAL A 101 -2.23 0.49 -6.52
N ILE A 102 -3.32 -0.27 -6.65
CA ILE A 102 -4.20 -0.25 -7.82
C ILE A 102 -5.56 0.40 -7.55
N GLY A 103 -5.84 0.69 -6.28
CA GLY A 103 -7.04 1.37 -5.86
C GLY A 103 -7.03 1.66 -4.37
N TYR A 104 -7.94 2.52 -3.94
CA TYR A 104 -8.14 2.84 -2.54
C TYR A 104 -9.54 3.43 -2.31
N GLU A 105 -9.93 3.42 -1.04
CA GLU A 105 -11.09 4.15 -0.53
C GLU A 105 -10.66 4.90 0.73
N ILE A 106 -10.94 6.20 0.79
CA ILE A 106 -10.62 7.08 1.91
C ILE A 106 -11.93 7.65 2.44
N SER A 107 -12.22 7.36 3.70
CA SER A 107 -13.32 7.97 4.45
C SER A 107 -12.74 9.01 5.41
N LYS A 108 -13.13 10.27 5.24
CA LYS A 108 -12.64 11.40 6.03
C LYS A 108 -13.64 11.81 7.09
N TYR A 109 -13.13 12.07 8.29
CA TYR A 109 -13.89 12.51 9.45
C TYR A 109 -13.22 13.74 10.05
N LEU A 110 -13.88 14.90 9.99
CA LEU A 110 -13.39 16.12 10.62
C LEU A 110 -13.49 16.00 12.13
N PHE A 111 -12.43 16.42 12.83
CA PHE A 111 -12.51 16.52 14.28
C PHE A 111 -13.44 17.68 14.68
N ASN A 112 -14.23 17.46 15.73
CA ASN A 112 -14.96 18.55 16.35
C ASN A 112 -14.00 19.51 17.09
N ARG A 113 -14.54 20.57 17.71
CA ARG A 113 -13.76 21.57 18.47
C ARG A 113 -12.90 20.98 19.60
N ASN A 114 -13.22 19.78 20.07
CA ASN A 114 -12.48 19.09 21.13
C ASN A 114 -11.47 18.06 20.57
N GLY A 115 -11.27 18.01 19.25
CA GLY A 115 -10.36 17.03 18.63
C GLY A 115 -10.96 15.62 18.50
N VAL A 116 -12.28 15.47 18.65
CA VAL A 116 -12.95 14.15 18.72
C VAL A 116 -13.89 13.96 17.54
N ILE A 117 -14.00 12.72 17.06
CA ILE A 117 -15.04 12.32 16.10
C ILE A 117 -16.28 11.92 16.90
N PRO A 118 -17.45 12.54 16.67
CA PRO A 118 -18.69 12.16 17.34
C PRO A 118 -19.02 10.66 17.14
N GLY A 119 -19.59 10.03 18.16
CA GLY A 119 -20.10 8.66 18.04
C GLY A 119 -21.16 8.57 16.94
N ASN A 120 -21.07 7.56 16.06
CA ASN A 120 -21.92 7.37 14.89
C ASN A 120 -21.81 8.48 13.81
N ALA A 121 -20.70 9.24 13.79
CA ALA A 121 -20.45 10.17 12.70
C ALA A 121 -20.45 9.43 11.35
N CYS A 122 -21.08 10.04 10.34
CA CYS A 122 -20.89 9.67 8.95
C CYS A 122 -19.62 10.34 8.43
N PRO A 123 -18.92 9.75 7.44
CA PRO A 123 -17.79 10.41 6.83
C PRO A 123 -18.24 11.72 6.15
N ASP A 124 -17.47 12.79 6.35
CA ASP A 124 -17.69 14.07 5.69
C ASP A 124 -17.42 13.97 4.18
N GLU A 125 -16.50 13.07 3.80
CA GLU A 125 -16.10 12.84 2.43
C GLU A 125 -15.65 11.38 2.26
N VAL A 126 -16.03 10.78 1.13
CA VAL A 126 -15.55 9.46 0.72
C VAL A 126 -14.96 9.56 -0.67
N ILE A 127 -13.68 9.22 -0.79
CA ILE A 127 -12.95 9.24 -2.06
C ILE A 127 -12.59 7.81 -2.43
N THR A 128 -13.07 7.37 -3.59
CA THR A 128 -12.81 6.02 -4.10
C THR A 128 -12.17 6.13 -5.48
N LYS A 129 -11.04 5.46 -5.69
CA LYS A 129 -10.39 5.40 -7.01
C LYS A 129 -9.73 4.06 -7.29
N GLY A 130 -9.49 3.83 -8.57
CA GLY A 130 -8.74 2.70 -9.09
C GLY A 130 -9.59 1.47 -9.41
N SER A 131 -8.91 0.39 -9.77
CA SER A 131 -9.53 -0.88 -10.11
C SER A 131 -9.70 -1.71 -8.84
N ILE A 132 -10.74 -1.39 -8.07
CA ILE A 132 -11.16 -2.17 -6.90
C ILE A 132 -11.90 -3.43 -7.41
N ARG A 133 -11.15 -4.31 -8.10
CA ARG A 133 -11.64 -5.65 -8.44
C ARG A 133 -11.41 -6.55 -7.23
N HIS A 134 -12.36 -7.47 -7.01
CA HIS A 134 -12.36 -8.42 -5.90
C HIS A 134 -10.97 -9.07 -5.71
N PRO A 135 -10.46 -9.23 -4.47
CA PRO A 135 -9.07 -9.62 -4.16
C PRO A 135 -8.52 -10.82 -4.96
N TYR A 136 -9.36 -11.80 -5.28
CA TYR A 136 -8.96 -13.04 -5.95
C TYR A 136 -8.32 -12.89 -7.35
N TYR A 137 -8.35 -11.71 -7.98
CA TYR A 137 -7.83 -11.48 -9.33
C TYR A 137 -6.48 -10.72 -9.39
N ASN A 138 -5.89 -10.34 -8.24
CA ASN A 138 -4.78 -9.39 -8.20
C ASN A 138 -3.39 -10.02 -8.02
N ARG A 139 -3.28 -11.35 -8.15
CA ARG A 139 -2.01 -12.08 -8.03
C ARG A 139 -1.45 -12.43 -9.40
N VAL A 140 -0.18 -12.11 -9.61
CA VAL A 140 0.54 -12.47 -10.84
C VAL A 140 1.93 -13.02 -10.48
N ILE A 141 2.44 -13.91 -11.31
CA ILE A 141 3.84 -14.38 -11.27
C ILE A 141 4.49 -13.86 -12.54
N GLU A 142 5.64 -13.22 -12.40
CA GLU A 142 6.37 -12.60 -13.50
C GLU A 142 7.85 -12.94 -13.40
N ASP A 143 8.47 -13.21 -14.54
CA ASP A 143 9.89 -13.46 -14.65
C ASP A 143 10.62 -12.17 -15.05
N ALA A 144 11.71 -11.86 -14.35
CA ALA A 144 12.63 -10.82 -14.77
C ALA A 144 13.71 -11.46 -15.65
N GLU A 145 13.82 -10.98 -16.89
CA GLU A 145 14.96 -11.30 -17.77
C GLU A 145 16.23 -10.68 -17.19
N ILE A 146 17.11 -11.53 -16.64
CA ILE A 146 18.40 -11.16 -16.06
C ILE A 146 19.44 -12.20 -16.47
#